data_AF-A0A9P7QEE4-F1
#
_entry.id   AF-A0A9P7QEE4-F1
#
_cell.length_a   1.000
_cell.length_b   1.000
_cell.length_c   1.000
_cell.angle_alpha   90.00
_cell.angle_beta   90.00
_cell.angle_gamma   90.00
#
_symmetry.space_group_name_H-M   'P 1'
#
loop_
_entity.id
_entity.type
_entity.pdbx_description
1 polymer ?
#
loop_
_entity_poly.entity_id
_entity_poly.type
_entity_poly.pdbx_seq_one_letter_code
_entity_poly.pdbx_strand_id
1 'polypeptide(L)'
;MARDQLLSRLERRERTTFEEQAVYLFATRDSVHEMNYSRLRDANEPVLLLRARHSHPRYASISSKDFNDLTAELLLSIGARVMLTTNIWTEAGLVEGVAVTLSISFGMPMLPIPVPPSRRIS
;
A
#
# COMPACT_ATOMS: atom_id res chain seq x y z
N MET A 1 15.50 15.32 -9.81
CA MET A 1 15.70 16.31 -10.90
C MET A 1 14.40 16.88 -11.44
N ALA A 2 13.50 16.13 -12.11
CA ALA A 2 12.24 16.69 -12.64
C ALA A 2 11.24 17.10 -11.53
N ARG A 3 11.09 16.28 -10.46
CA ARG A 3 10.25 16.59 -9.30
C ARG A 3 10.69 17.88 -8.60
N ASP A 4 11.98 18.02 -8.34
CA ASP A 4 12.52 19.14 -7.55
C ASP A 4 12.34 20.48 -8.29
N GLN A 5 12.44 20.47 -9.62
CA GLN A 5 12.11 21.63 -10.46
C GLN A 5 10.61 21.97 -10.41
N LEU A 6 9.72 20.97 -10.40
CA LEU A 6 8.28 21.20 -10.39
C LEU A 6 7.80 21.71 -9.02
N LEU A 7 8.35 21.16 -7.93
CA LEU A 7 8.10 21.64 -6.57
C LEU A 7 8.66 23.05 -6.35
N SER A 8 9.81 23.40 -6.94
CA SER A 8 10.38 24.76 -6.80
C SER A 8 9.51 25.88 -7.37
N ARG A 9 8.54 25.54 -8.23
CA ARG A 9 7.58 26.49 -8.82
C ARG A 9 6.35 26.74 -7.94
N LEU A 10 6.19 25.99 -6.86
CA LEU A 10 5.04 26.06 -5.97
C LEU A 10 5.34 26.89 -4.72
N GLU A 11 4.32 27.56 -4.20
CA GLU A 11 4.44 28.24 -2.91
C GLU A 11 4.73 27.24 -1.79
N ARG A 12 5.32 27.69 -0.66
CA ARG A 12 5.71 26.77 0.43
C ARG A 12 4.55 25.89 0.91
N ARG A 13 3.35 26.47 1.06
CA ARG A 13 2.18 25.73 1.54
C ARG A 13 1.76 24.64 0.55
N GLU A 14 1.72 24.98 -0.73
CA GLU A 14 1.38 24.02 -1.79
C GLU A 14 2.41 22.89 -1.84
N ARG A 15 3.71 23.22 -1.75
CA ARG A 15 4.77 22.20 -1.67
C ARG A 15 4.54 21.22 -0.54
N THR A 16 4.30 21.71 0.68
CA THR A 16 4.05 20.86 1.84
C THR A 16 2.84 19.96 1.61
N THR A 17 1.73 20.51 1.10
CA THR A 17 0.55 19.71 0.75
C THR A 17 0.86 18.63 -0.28
N PHE A 18 1.63 18.95 -1.33
CA PHE A 18 2.01 17.95 -2.34
C PHE A 18 2.93 16.87 -1.75
N GLU A 19 3.92 17.26 -0.96
CA GLU A 19 4.87 16.33 -0.34
C GLU A 19 4.17 15.34 0.60
N GLU A 20 3.23 15.83 1.40
CA GLU A 20 2.53 15.03 2.41
C GLU A 20 1.34 14.24 1.84
N GLN A 21 0.56 14.83 0.93
CA GLN A 21 -0.77 14.31 0.57
C GLN A 21 -0.89 13.81 -0.87
N ALA A 22 0.02 14.18 -1.79
CA ALA A 22 -0.12 13.78 -3.18
C ALA A 22 0.25 12.32 -3.42
N VAL A 23 -0.42 11.73 -4.41
CA VAL A 23 -0.04 10.43 -5.01
C VAL A 23 0.88 10.73 -6.19
N TYR A 24 2.08 10.15 -6.18
CA TYR A 24 3.06 10.35 -7.24
C TYR A 24 2.94 9.26 -8.31
N LEU A 25 2.89 9.69 -9.56
CA LEU A 25 2.92 8.80 -10.72
C LEU A 25 4.34 8.74 -11.27
N PHE A 26 4.85 7.52 -11.41
CA PHE A 26 6.16 7.27 -12.00
C PHE A 26 6.00 6.36 -13.22
N ALA A 27 6.92 6.51 -14.18
CA ALA A 27 6.93 5.70 -15.40
C ALA A 27 7.35 4.25 -15.15
N THR A 28 8.09 3.98 -14.07
CA THR A 28 8.62 2.65 -13.75
C THR A 28 8.27 2.25 -12.32
N ARG A 29 8.11 0.94 -12.11
CA ARG A 29 7.80 0.37 -10.79
C ARG A 29 8.97 0.48 -9.82
N ASP A 30 10.19 0.41 -10.31
CA ASP A 30 11.39 0.59 -9.48
C ASP A 30 11.41 1.98 -8.83
N SER A 31 11.05 3.03 -9.59
CA SER A 31 10.92 4.38 -9.02
C SER A 31 9.77 4.50 -8.02
N VAL A 32 8.64 3.80 -8.23
CA VAL A 32 7.56 3.71 -7.24
C VAL A 32 8.06 3.03 -5.96
N HIS A 33 8.77 1.90 -6.10
CA HIS A 33 9.28 1.12 -4.99
C HIS A 33 10.30 1.92 -4.17
N GLU A 34 11.28 2.55 -4.81
CA GLU A 34 12.26 3.41 -4.16
C GLU A 34 11.60 4.57 -3.41
N MET A 35 10.60 5.22 -4.01
CA MET A 35 9.85 6.30 -3.36
C MET A 35 9.07 5.82 -2.15
N ASN A 36 8.32 4.73 -2.29
CA ASN A 36 7.52 4.15 -1.21
C ASN A 36 8.42 3.69 -0.05
N TYR A 37 9.53 3.02 -0.37
CA TYR A 37 10.49 2.55 0.61
C TYR A 37 11.16 3.72 1.35
N SER A 38 11.56 4.77 0.63
CA SER A 38 12.15 5.97 1.26
C SER A 38 11.16 6.66 2.19
N ARG A 39 9.89 6.78 1.77
CA ARG A 39 8.82 7.32 2.63
C ARG A 39 8.59 6.50 3.90
N LEU A 40 8.60 5.17 3.79
CA LEU A 40 8.46 4.29 4.96
C LEU A 40 9.67 4.41 5.89
N ARG A 41 10.89 4.51 5.35
CA ARG A 41 12.11 4.71 6.13
C ARG A 41 12.08 6.05 6.88
N ASP A 42 11.62 7.12 6.21
CA ASP A 42 11.65 8.48 6.73
C ASP A 42 10.42 8.81 7.61
N ALA A 43 9.40 7.93 7.64
CA ALA A 43 8.17 8.12 8.42
C ALA A 43 8.40 8.14 9.95
N ASN A 44 9.57 7.69 10.43
CA ASN A 44 9.90 7.56 11.85
C ASN A 44 8.89 6.72 12.64
N GLU A 45 8.24 5.77 11.97
CA GLU A 45 7.28 4.83 12.53
C GLU A 45 7.82 3.39 12.46
N PRO A 46 7.43 2.49 13.38
CA PRO A 46 7.77 1.09 13.28
C PRO A 46 7.28 0.48 11.97
N VAL A 47 8.17 -0.22 11.26
CA VAL A 47 7.85 -0.91 10.00
C VAL A 47 7.68 -2.41 10.26
N LEU A 48 6.52 -2.93 9.90
CA LEU A 48 6.18 -4.34 9.90
C LEU A 48 6.53 -4.98 8.56
N LEU A 49 7.31 -6.07 8.60
CA LEU A 49 7.56 -6.93 7.46
C LEU A 49 6.53 -8.07 7.45
N LEU A 50 5.61 -8.03 6.48
CA LEU A 50 4.68 -9.11 6.19
C LEU A 50 5.28 -10.02 5.14
N ARG A 51 5.33 -11.32 5.42
CA ARG A 51 5.78 -12.36 4.48
C ARG A 51 4.59 -13.18 4.00
N ALA A 52 4.55 -13.42 2.70
CA ALA A 52 3.54 -14.27 2.09
C ALA A 52 3.66 -15.70 2.61
N ARG A 53 2.52 -16.29 2.96
CA ARG A 53 2.44 -17.71 3.27
C ARG A 53 2.13 -18.46 1.97
N HIS A 54 3.15 -19.05 1.37
CA HIS A 54 2.99 -19.84 0.15
C HIS A 54 2.39 -21.22 0.48
N SER A 55 1.42 -21.65 -0.33
CA SER A 55 0.80 -22.98 -0.24
C SER A 55 1.76 -24.11 -0.66
N HIS A 56 2.79 -23.78 -1.46
CA HIS A 56 3.79 -24.73 -1.92
C HIS A 56 5.14 -24.02 -2.17
N PRO A 57 6.28 -24.67 -1.90
CA PRO A 57 7.61 -24.05 -2.07
C PRO A 57 7.91 -23.57 -3.49
N ARG A 58 7.34 -24.20 -4.52
CA ARG A 58 7.49 -23.76 -5.92
C ARG A 58 6.98 -22.34 -6.15
N TYR A 59 6.00 -21.88 -5.39
CA TYR A 59 5.45 -20.53 -5.51
C TYR A 59 6.31 -19.48 -4.80
N ALA A 60 7.19 -19.88 -3.88
CA ALA A 60 8.13 -18.97 -3.22
C ALA A 60 9.28 -18.55 -4.15
N SER A 61 9.58 -19.34 -5.19
CA SER A 61 10.60 -19.04 -6.19
C SER A 61 10.08 -18.28 -7.41
N ILE A 62 8.77 -18.03 -7.50
CA ILE A 62 8.18 -17.31 -8.63
C ILE A 62 8.41 -15.82 -8.44
N SER A 63 8.85 -15.13 -9.50
CA SER A 63 9.05 -13.68 -9.45
C SER A 63 7.71 -12.98 -9.21
N SER A 64 7.72 -11.84 -8.51
CA SER A 64 6.49 -11.07 -8.25
C SER A 64 5.74 -10.72 -9.54
N LYS A 65 6.47 -10.47 -10.64
CA LYS A 65 5.92 -10.18 -11.97
C LYS A 65 5.08 -11.33 -12.52
N ASP A 66 5.45 -12.57 -12.21
CA ASP A 66 4.74 -13.78 -12.63
C ASP A 66 3.61 -14.17 -11.65
N PHE A 67 3.52 -13.48 -10.50
CA PHE A 67 2.53 -13.71 -9.46
C PHE A 67 1.55 -12.54 -9.31
N ASN A 68 1.08 -12.00 -10.43
CA ASN A 68 0.14 -10.87 -10.48
C ASN A 68 0.61 -9.65 -9.66
N ASP A 69 1.93 -9.40 -9.70
CA ASP A 69 2.62 -8.36 -8.95
C ASP A 69 2.51 -8.44 -7.41
N LEU A 70 2.07 -9.60 -6.88
CA LEU A 70 2.04 -9.83 -5.45
C LEU A 70 3.46 -10.08 -4.95
N THR A 71 4.00 -9.16 -4.16
CA THR A 71 5.32 -9.32 -3.56
C THR A 71 5.27 -10.35 -2.43
N ALA A 72 6.27 -11.24 -2.37
CA ALA A 72 6.40 -12.20 -1.28
C ALA A 72 6.68 -11.52 0.08
N GLU A 73 7.14 -10.27 0.04
CA GLU A 73 7.38 -9.42 1.20
C GLU A 73 6.68 -8.07 1.02
N LEU A 74 6.02 -7.59 2.06
CA LEU A 74 5.32 -6.30 2.09
C LEU A 74 5.69 -5.56 3.37
N LEU A 75 6.25 -4.35 3.22
CA LEU A 75 6.59 -3.47 4.33
C LEU A 75 5.45 -2.49 4.57
N LEU A 76 4.98 -2.37 5.82
CA LEU A 76 3.90 -1.47 6.22
C LEU A 76 4.26 -0.74 7.52
N SER A 77 3.82 0.51 7.66
CA SER A 77 3.86 1.25 8.92
C SER A 77 2.46 1.72 9.29
N ILE A 78 2.24 2.06 10.56
CA ILE A 78 1.01 2.74 10.98
C ILE A 78 0.93 4.08 10.22
N GLY A 79 -0.27 4.44 9.77
CA GLY A 79 -0.49 5.64 8.96
C GLY A 79 -0.11 5.50 7.48
N ALA A 80 0.46 4.36 7.05
CA ALA A 80 0.78 4.15 5.65
C ALA A 80 -0.50 4.14 4.80
N ARG A 81 -0.45 4.83 3.66
CA ARG A 81 -1.50 4.82 2.64
C ARG A 81 -1.23 3.67 1.68
N VAL A 82 -2.16 2.74 1.58
CA VAL A 82 -2.06 1.54 0.74
C VAL A 82 -3.22 1.49 -0.25
N MET A 83 -3.04 0.82 -1.37
CA MET A 83 -4.07 0.62 -2.38
C MET A 83 -4.45 -0.86 -2.43
N LEU A 84 -5.75 -1.14 -2.48
CA LEU A 84 -6.24 -2.50 -2.66
C LEU A 84 -5.96 -2.96 -4.09
N THR A 85 -5.32 -4.13 -4.23
CA THR A 85 -5.03 -4.76 -5.53
C THR A 85 -6.05 -5.83 -5.92
N THR A 86 -6.99 -6.13 -5.03
CA THR A 86 -8.06 -7.11 -5.26
C THR A 86 -9.32 -6.67 -4.54
N ASN A 87 -10.49 -7.00 -5.10
CA ASN A 87 -11.76 -6.80 -4.40
C ASN A 87 -11.83 -7.64 -3.12
N ILE A 88 -12.15 -7.03 -1.99
CA ILE A 88 -12.32 -7.72 -0.70
C ILE A 88 -13.81 -7.77 -0.34
N TRP A 89 -14.51 -6.65 -0.56
CA TRP A 89 -15.93 -6.52 -0.20
C TRP A 89 -16.63 -5.49 -1.09
N THR A 90 -17.21 -5.96 -2.18
CA THR A 90 -17.81 -5.13 -3.23
C THR A 90 -18.97 -4.29 -2.72
N GLU A 91 -19.82 -4.85 -1.85
CA GLU A 91 -21.02 -4.19 -1.34
C GLU A 91 -20.68 -3.04 -0.38
N ALA A 92 -19.56 -3.13 0.33
CA ALA A 92 -19.04 -2.07 1.18
C ALA A 92 -18.08 -1.12 0.45
N GLY A 93 -17.86 -1.32 -0.86
CA GLY A 93 -16.96 -0.49 -1.67
C GLY A 93 -15.47 -0.76 -1.46
N LEU A 94 -15.08 -1.87 -0.81
CA LEU A 94 -13.68 -2.30 -0.70
C LEU A 94 -13.27 -3.08 -1.96
N VAL A 95 -13.10 -2.32 -3.03
CA VAL A 95 -12.75 -2.80 -4.36
C VAL A 95 -11.31 -2.44 -4.73
N GLU A 96 -10.79 -3.08 -5.77
CA GLU A 96 -9.49 -2.78 -6.35
C GLU A 96 -9.36 -1.29 -6.72
N GLY A 97 -8.19 -0.71 -6.44
CA GLY A 97 -7.89 0.70 -6.68
C GLY A 97 -8.27 1.64 -5.52
N VAL A 98 -9.01 1.18 -4.51
CA VAL A 98 -9.34 2.02 -3.35
C VAL A 98 -8.10 2.24 -2.49
N ALA A 99 -7.83 3.51 -2.17
CA ALA A 99 -6.77 3.91 -1.25
C ALA A 99 -7.30 3.96 0.19
N VAL A 100 -6.59 3.31 1.11
CA VAL A 100 -6.93 3.23 2.54
C VAL A 100 -5.71 3.55 3.40
N THR A 101 -5.94 4.00 4.63
CA THR A 101 -4.87 4.28 5.61
C THR A 101 -4.83 3.17 6.65
N LEU A 102 -3.64 2.65 6.93
CA LEU A 102 -3.43 1.61 7.93
C LEU A 102 -3.52 2.21 9.35
N SER A 103 -4.36 1.63 10.20
CA SER A 103 -4.49 1.98 11.60
C SER A 103 -4.58 0.71 12.45
N ILE A 104 -4.08 0.77 13.69
CA ILE A 104 -4.20 -0.33 14.67
C ILE A 104 -5.18 0.11 15.75
N SER A 105 -6.25 -0.66 15.93
CA SER A 105 -7.18 -0.50 17.03
C SER A 105 -6.87 -1.53 18.13
N PHE A 106 -6.45 -1.06 19.31
CA PHE A 106 -6.33 -1.88 20.51
C PHE A 106 -7.62 -1.79 21.33
N GLY A 107 -8.21 -2.93 21.70
CA GLY A 107 -9.15 -3.00 22.82
C GLY A 107 -10.63 -2.69 22.55
N MET A 108 -11.10 -2.58 21.30
CA MET A 108 -12.54 -2.70 21.06
C MET A 108 -12.92 -4.19 21.04
N PRO A 109 -13.94 -4.66 21.79
CA PRO A 109 -14.64 -5.84 21.34
C PRO A 109 -15.07 -5.49 19.92
N MET A 110 -14.57 -6.22 18.92
CA MET A 110 -15.00 -6.03 17.54
C MET A 110 -16.53 -6.02 17.59
N LEU A 111 -17.15 -4.86 17.40
CA LEU A 111 -18.48 -4.85 16.80
C LEU A 111 -18.30 -5.73 15.57
N PRO A 112 -19.15 -6.76 15.37
CA PRO A 112 -18.94 -7.75 14.34
C PRO A 112 -18.67 -7.00 13.04
N ILE A 113 -17.40 -7.00 12.60
CA ILE A 113 -17.03 -6.41 11.33
C ILE A 113 -17.86 -7.23 10.36
N PRO A 114 -18.79 -6.61 9.61
CA PRO A 114 -19.69 -7.40 8.81
C PRO A 114 -18.81 -8.20 7.85
N VAL A 115 -18.92 -9.52 7.96
CA VAL A 115 -18.02 -10.42 7.27
C VAL A 115 -18.37 -10.30 5.79
N PRO A 116 -17.39 -10.05 4.90
CA PRO A 116 -17.67 -10.06 3.48
C PRO A 116 -18.29 -11.41 3.09
N PRO A 117 -19.29 -11.44 2.19
CA PRO A 117 -19.87 -12.69 1.74
C PRO A 117 -18.76 -13.61 1.26
N SER A 118 -18.73 -14.85 1.76
CA SER A 118 -17.70 -15.82 1.42
C SER A 118 -17.62 -15.93 -0.11
N ARG A 119 -16.48 -15.53 -0.68
CA ARG A 119 -16.20 -15.73 -2.09
C ARG A 119 -16.28 -17.25 -2.32
N ARG A 120 -17.36 -17.73 -2.94
CA ARG A 120 -17.38 -19.08 -3.51
C ARG A 120 -16.27 -19.08 -4.54
N ILE A 121 -15.17 -19.75 -4.21
CA ILE A 121 -14.18 -20.16 -5.18
C ILE A 121 -14.90 -21.23 -5.99
N SER A 122 -15.39 -20.84 -7.17
CA SER A 122 -15.87 -21.75 -8.21
C SER A 122 -14.71 -22.09 -9.14
#